data_AF-A0A4R5DU78-F1
#
_entry.id   AF-A0A4R5DU78-F1
#
_cell.length_a   1.000
_cell.length_b   1.000
_cell.length_c   1.000
_cell.angle_alpha   90.00
_cell.angle_beta   90.00
_cell.angle_gamma   90.00
#
_symmetry.space_group_name_H-M   'P 1'
#
loop_
_entity.id
_entity.type
_entity.pdbx_description
1 polymer ?
#
loop_
_entity_poly.entity_id
_entity_poly.type
_entity_poly.pdbx_seq_one_letter_code
_entity_poly.pdbx_strand_id
1 'polypeptide(L)'
;MKYKKWIAALFVTITVQAANAQNFKADLKKLNAEIESAYKAKKLTAIEYGKMKREQDIIKLAIDKANADDIMTPDEKNKIHSKIVRSKKRLAKYKTNREIY
;
A
#
# COMPACT_ATOMS: atom_id res chain seq x y z
N MET A 1 -41.48 -40.58 27.76
CA MET A 1 -41.58 -39.11 27.84
C MET A 1 -40.17 -38.56 27.65
N LYS A 2 -39.97 -37.73 26.61
CA LYS A 2 -38.66 -37.29 26.09
C LYS A 2 -38.17 -36.07 26.87
N TYR A 3 -36.96 -36.08 27.44
CA TYR A 3 -36.26 -34.83 27.77
C TYR A 3 -34.80 -34.90 27.35
N LYS A 4 -34.45 -33.91 26.52
CA LYS A 4 -33.25 -33.76 25.69
C LYS A 4 -32.02 -33.50 26.54
N LYS A 5 -30.91 -34.13 26.16
CA LYS A 5 -29.55 -33.77 26.60
C LYS A 5 -29.21 -32.38 26.05
N TRP A 6 -28.97 -31.40 26.93
CA TRP A 6 -28.40 -30.11 26.56
C TRP A 6 -26.93 -30.09 26.98
N ILE A 7 -26.05 -30.51 26.06
CA ILE A 7 -24.62 -30.27 26.18
C ILE A 7 -24.37 -28.91 25.54
N ALA A 8 -24.20 -27.88 26.37
CA ALA A 8 -23.79 -26.56 25.92
C ALA A 8 -22.32 -26.63 25.46
N ALA A 9 -22.09 -26.82 24.16
CA ALA A 9 -20.77 -26.74 23.57
C ALA A 9 -20.36 -25.26 23.45
N LEU A 10 -19.50 -24.80 24.36
CA LEU A 10 -18.84 -23.50 24.29
C LEU A 10 -17.75 -23.55 23.20
N PHE A 11 -18.12 -23.24 21.96
CA PHE A 11 -17.20 -23.10 20.84
C PHE A 11 -16.47 -21.76 20.94
N VAL A 12 -15.28 -21.74 21.56
CA VAL A 12 -14.35 -20.60 21.48
C VAL A 12 -13.67 -20.67 20.10
N THR A 13 -14.22 -19.95 19.12
CA THR A 13 -13.58 -19.76 17.83
C THR A 13 -12.46 -18.72 17.98
N ILE A 14 -11.25 -19.19 18.25
CA ILE A 14 -10.04 -18.36 18.13
C ILE A 14 -9.90 -18.01 16.65
N THR A 15 -10.32 -16.80 16.28
CA THR A 15 -10.08 -16.27 14.95
C THR A 15 -8.59 -15.95 14.85
N VAL A 16 -7.84 -16.82 14.20
CA VAL A 16 -6.47 -16.53 13.78
C VAL A 16 -6.55 -15.41 12.74
N GLN A 17 -6.39 -14.16 13.18
CA GLN A 17 -6.18 -13.05 12.26
C GLN A 17 -4.83 -13.30 11.58
N ALA A 18 -4.88 -13.73 10.32
CA ALA A 18 -3.70 -13.81 9.47
C ALA A 18 -3.09 -12.41 9.37
N ALA A 19 -1.99 -12.20 10.08
CA ALA A 19 -1.16 -11.02 9.94
C ALA A 19 -0.54 -11.05 8.54
N ASN A 20 -1.23 -10.47 7.57
CA ASN A 20 -0.70 -10.30 6.22
C ASN A 20 0.52 -9.38 6.33
N ALA A 21 1.72 -9.96 6.19
CA ALA A 21 2.95 -9.19 6.18
C ALA A 21 2.89 -8.16 5.04
N GLN A 22 3.06 -6.88 5.40
CA GLN A 22 2.92 -5.79 4.43
C GLN A 22 4.11 -5.79 3.46
N ASN A 23 3.86 -6.06 2.18
CA ASN A 23 4.88 -6.13 1.15
C ASN A 23 5.00 -4.79 0.39
N PHE A 24 5.76 -3.86 0.98
CA PHE A 24 5.94 -2.52 0.40
C PHE A 24 6.61 -2.51 -0.98
N LYS A 25 7.49 -3.48 -1.27
CA LYS A 25 8.14 -3.61 -2.58
C LYS A 25 7.11 -3.96 -3.66
N ALA A 26 6.19 -4.89 -3.36
CA ALA A 26 5.08 -5.23 -4.26
C ALA A 26 4.12 -4.05 -4.46
N ASP A 27 3.78 -3.34 -3.39
CA ASP A 27 2.95 -2.14 -3.46
C ASP A 27 3.58 -1.04 -4.33
N LEU A 28 4.89 -0.82 -4.18
CA LEU A 28 5.63 0.15 -4.99
C LEU A 28 5.66 -0.26 -6.47
N LYS A 29 5.90 -1.55 -6.75
CA LYS A 29 5.87 -2.09 -8.12
C LYS A 29 4.50 -1.89 -8.78
N LYS A 30 3.42 -2.17 -8.04
CA LYS A 30 2.05 -1.95 -8.53
C LYS A 30 1.80 -0.46 -8.82
N LEU A 31 2.19 0.42 -7.90
CA LEU A 31 2.05 1.86 -8.09
C LEU A 31 2.84 2.34 -9.32
N ASN A 32 4.06 1.85 -9.53
CA ASN A 32 4.84 2.19 -10.72
C ASN A 32 4.14 1.77 -12.02
N ALA A 33 3.57 0.56 -12.06
CA ALA A 33 2.80 0.09 -13.22
C ALA A 33 1.57 0.98 -13.49
N GLU A 34 0.87 1.42 -12.44
CA GLU A 34 -0.26 2.35 -12.57
C GLU A 34 0.17 3.73 -13.09
N ILE A 35 1.33 4.23 -12.66
CA ILE A 35 1.91 5.50 -13.14
C ILE A 35 2.27 5.39 -14.62
N GLU A 36 2.98 4.33 -15.02
CA GLU A 36 3.38 4.10 -16.41
C GLU A 36 2.16 3.93 -17.33
N SER A 37 1.16 3.17 -16.89
CA SER A 37 -0.10 3.01 -17.62
C SER A 37 -0.82 4.36 -17.78
N ALA A 38 -0.90 5.17 -16.72
CA ALA A 38 -1.51 6.49 -16.79
C ALA A 38 -0.78 7.43 -17.75
N TYR A 39 0.56 7.41 -17.77
CA TYR A 39 1.36 8.20 -18.70
C TYR A 39 1.17 7.74 -20.16
N LYS A 40 1.21 6.43 -20.42
CA LYS A 40 0.95 5.85 -21.75
C LYS A 40 -0.45 6.20 -22.24
N ALA A 41 -1.44 6.20 -21.35
CA ALA A 41 -2.81 6.63 -21.65
C ALA A 41 -2.97 8.16 -21.76
N LYS A 42 -1.87 8.93 -21.75
CA LYS A 42 -1.84 10.40 -21.79
C LYS A 42 -2.63 11.06 -20.65
N LYS A 43 -2.86 10.36 -19.54
CA LYS A 43 -3.55 10.91 -18.35
C LYS A 43 -2.60 11.75 -17.48
N LEU A 44 -1.30 11.62 -17.67
CA LEU A 44 -0.26 12.43 -17.04
C LEU A 44 0.49 13.23 -18.08
N THR A 45 0.84 14.46 -17.74
CA THR A 45 1.85 15.23 -18.48
C THR A 45 3.26 14.66 -18.20
N ALA A 46 4.24 15.03 -19.03
CA ALA A 46 5.63 14.64 -18.81
C ALA A 46 6.17 15.16 -17.46
N ILE A 47 5.76 16.36 -17.05
CA ILE A 47 6.16 16.98 -15.78
C ILE A 47 5.56 16.20 -14.60
N GLU A 48 4.27 15.89 -14.64
CA GLU A 48 3.60 15.09 -13.60
C GLU A 48 4.19 13.68 -13.52
N TYR A 49 4.46 13.04 -14.67
CA TYR A 49 5.14 11.75 -14.70
C TYR A 49 6.51 11.82 -14.02
N GLY A 50 7.32 12.84 -14.35
CA GLY A 50 8.62 13.05 -13.69
C GLY A 50 8.51 13.31 -12.18
N LYS A 51 7.49 14.04 -11.72
CA LYS A 51 7.17 14.19 -10.29
C LYS A 51 6.86 12.84 -9.65
N MET A 52 5.99 12.04 -10.28
CA MET A 52 5.62 10.71 -9.77
C MET A 52 6.80 9.75 -9.72
N LYS A 53 7.70 9.76 -10.71
CA LYS A 53 8.92 8.93 -10.69
C LYS A 53 9.85 9.31 -9.55
N ARG A 54 10.07 10.61 -9.29
CA ARG A 54 10.83 11.07 -8.13
C ARG A 54 10.23 10.61 -6.81
N GLU A 55 8.90 10.60 -6.69
CA GLU A 55 8.25 10.04 -5.50
C GLU A 55 8.49 8.53 -5.34
N GLN A 56 8.51 7.76 -6.44
CA GLN A 56 8.86 6.34 -6.40
C GLN A 56 10.26 6.13 -5.84
N ASP A 57 11.23 6.92 -6.29
CA ASP A 57 12.63 6.80 -5.84
C ASP A 57 12.77 7.13 -4.35
N ILE A 58 12.05 8.15 -3.87
CA ILE A 58 12.02 8.51 -2.44
C ILE A 58 11.41 7.38 -1.60
N ILE A 59 10.34 6.75 -2.07
CA ILE A 59 9.71 5.62 -1.36
C ILE A 59 10.65 4.41 -1.37
N LYS A 60 11.27 4.11 -2.51
CA LYS A 60 12.25 3.03 -2.64
C LYS A 60 13.40 3.21 -1.65
N LEU A 61 13.98 4.41 -1.59
CA LEU A 61 15.04 4.73 -0.63
C LEU A 61 14.59 4.55 0.82
N ALA A 62 13.34 4.91 1.15
CA ALA A 62 12.81 4.69 2.49
C ALA A 62 12.66 3.20 2.82
N ILE A 63 12.20 2.38 1.86
CA ILE A 63 12.12 0.92 1.99
C ILE A 63 13.50 0.31 2.16
N ASP A 64 14.48 0.75 1.37
CA ASP A 64 15.83 0.21 1.40
C ASP A 64 16.53 0.55 2.72
N LYS A 65 16.35 1.79 3.23
CA LYS A 65 16.87 2.19 4.54
C LYS A 65 16.24 1.40 5.69
N ALA A 66 14.93 1.21 5.68
CA ALA A 66 14.22 0.48 6.73
C ALA A 66 14.42 -1.05 6.66
N ASN A 67 15.01 -1.57 5.58
CA ASN A 67 15.41 -2.97 5.47
C ASN A 67 16.92 -3.17 5.69
N ALA A 68 17.69 -2.12 6.00
CA ALA A 68 19.15 -2.23 6.02
C ALA A 68 19.67 -3.16 7.13
N ASP A 69 18.91 -3.32 8.19
CA ASP A 69 19.17 -4.19 9.35
C ASP A 69 18.26 -5.44 9.36
N ASP A 70 17.60 -5.74 8.23
CA ASP A 70 16.62 -6.81 8.06
C ASP A 70 15.40 -6.75 9.01
N ILE A 71 15.19 -5.62 9.73
CA ILE A 71 14.10 -5.43 10.68
C ILE A 71 13.40 -4.10 10.46
N MET A 72 12.19 -4.13 9.88
CA MET A 72 11.34 -2.94 9.82
C MET A 72 10.55 -2.74 11.12
N THR A 73 10.82 -1.62 11.81
CA THR A 73 10.03 -1.19 12.97
C THR A 73 8.61 -0.75 12.57
N PRO A 74 7.62 -0.80 13.48
CA PRO A 74 6.26 -0.33 13.19
C PRO A 74 6.19 1.12 12.71
N ASP A 75 7.02 2.01 13.24
CA ASP A 75 7.09 3.42 12.83
C ASP A 75 7.58 3.57 11.37
N GLU A 76 8.60 2.82 10.98
CA GLU A 76 9.10 2.81 9.59
C GLU A 76 8.06 2.27 8.62
N LYS A 77 7.38 1.17 9.00
CA LYS A 77 6.26 0.62 8.23
C LYS A 77 5.18 1.68 8.01
N ASN A 78 4.79 2.40 9.06
CA ASN A 78 3.79 3.47 8.99
C ASN A 78 4.25 4.65 8.12
N LYS A 79 5.52 5.04 8.22
CA LYS A 79 6.12 6.10 7.41
C LYS A 79 6.13 5.72 5.93
N ILE A 80 6.55 4.50 5.58
CA ILE A 80 6.55 3.98 4.20
C ILE A 80 5.12 3.89 3.67
N HIS A 81 4.20 3.30 4.44
CA HIS A 81 2.79 3.20 4.09
C HIS A 81 2.20 4.58 3.77
N SER A 82 2.43 5.56 4.65
CA SER A 82 1.95 6.93 4.47
C SER A 82 2.51 7.62 3.23
N LYS A 83 3.75 7.30 2.81
CA LYS A 83 4.32 7.82 1.55
C LYS A 83 3.63 7.18 0.34
N ILE A 84 3.42 5.86 0.35
CA ILE A 84 2.69 5.15 -0.72
C ILE A 84 1.27 5.68 -0.87
N VAL A 85 0.54 5.84 0.24
CA VAL A 85 -0.84 6.38 0.22
C VAL A 85 -0.88 7.79 -0.35
N ARG A 86 0.05 8.67 0.06
CA ARG A 86 0.13 10.03 -0.48
C ARG A 86 0.42 10.04 -1.99
N SER A 87 1.34 9.20 -2.44
CA SER A 87 1.66 9.09 -3.87
C SER A 87 0.47 8.57 -4.68
N LYS A 88 -0.27 7.56 -4.18
CA LYS A 88 -1.53 7.09 -4.77
C LYS A 88 -2.57 8.20 -4.89
N LYS A 89 -2.76 9.01 -3.82
CA LYS A 89 -3.68 10.15 -3.83
C LYS A 89 -3.27 11.20 -4.87
N ARG A 90 -1.98 11.49 -4.98
CA ARG A 90 -1.46 12.44 -5.98
C ARG A 90 -1.66 11.93 -7.40
N LEU A 91 -1.39 10.64 -7.66
CA LEU A 91 -1.68 10.01 -8.94
C LEU A 91 -3.16 10.12 -9.32
N ALA A 92 -4.06 9.86 -8.36
CA ALA A 92 -5.50 10.01 -8.58
C ALA A 92 -5.86 11.47 -8.94
N LYS A 93 -5.27 12.45 -8.23
CA LYS A 93 -5.46 13.87 -8.54
C LYS A 93 -4.98 14.21 -9.96
N TYR A 94 -3.79 13.78 -10.37
CA TYR A 94 -3.28 14.07 -11.71
C TYR A 94 -4.10 13.41 -12.82
N LYS A 95 -4.69 12.24 -12.56
CA LYS A 95 -5.58 11.57 -13.51
C LYS A 95 -6.89 12.33 -13.76
N THR A 96 -7.36 13.14 -12.81
CA THR A 96 -8.67 13.83 -12.89
C THR A 96 -8.54 15.34 -13.07
N ASN A 97 -7.65 15.97 -12.31
CA ASN A 97 -7.38 17.41 -12.29
C ASN A 97 -5.90 17.64 -12.59
N ARG A 98 -5.56 17.74 -13.88
CA ARG A 98 -4.22 18.11 -14.33
C ARG A 98 -3.81 19.42 -13.70
N GLU A 99 -2.56 19.51 -13.23
CA GLU A 99 -2.01 20.81 -12.78
C GLU A 99 -1.97 21.76 -13.99
N ILE A 100 -2.64 22.91 -13.89
CA ILE A 100 -2.54 24.00 -14.86
C ILE A 100 -1.30 24.82 -14.46
N TYR A 101 -0.36 24.97 -15.40
CA TYR A 101 0.90 25.70 -15.21
C TYR A 101 0.81 27.08 -15.84
#